data_AF-Q1WLL2-F1
#
_entry.id   AF-Q1WLL2-F1
#
_cell.length_a   1.000
_cell.length_b   1.000
_cell.length_c   1.000
_cell.angle_alpha   90.00
_cell.angle_beta   90.00
_cell.angle_gamma   90.00
#
_symmetry.space_group_name_H-M   'P 1'
#
loop_
_entity.id
_entity.type
_entity.pdbx_description
1 polymer ?
#
loop_
_entity_poly.entity_id
_entity_poly.type
_entity_poly.pdbx_seq_one_letter_code
_entity_poly.pdbx_strand_id
1 'polypeptide(L)' 'MGLRYGQARVAMRFRSPFFVKQAGAANVGQGYVYDPVLEAANARYISGDITTEEVREEMLARLKRA' A
#
# COMPACT_ATOMS: atom_id res chain seq x y z
N MET A 1 2.59 -29.24 -9.67
CA MET A 1 2.86 -28.25 -8.60
C MET A 1 3.38 -26.98 -9.27
N GLY A 2 2.53 -26.03 -9.71
CA GLY A 2 3.01 -25.04 -10.70
C GLY A 2 2.21 -23.76 -10.92
N LEU A 3 1.44 -23.27 -9.94
CA LEU A 3 0.58 -22.07 -10.14
C LEU A 3 0.91 -20.87 -9.22
N ARG A 4 1.98 -20.92 -8.42
CA ARG A 4 2.30 -19.82 -7.47
C ARG A 4 3.33 -18.78 -7.97
N TYR A 5 4.18 -19.10 -8.95
CA TYR A 5 5.26 -18.21 -9.39
C TYR A 5 4.81 -17.05 -10.29
N GLY A 6 3.71 -17.20 -11.04
CA GLY A 6 3.19 -16.14 -11.92
C GLY A 6 2.51 -14.99 -11.15
N GLN A 7 1.66 -15.35 -10.19
CA GLN A 7 0.90 -14.39 -9.37
C GLN A 7 1.82 -13.54 -8.49
N ALA A 8 2.90 -14.13 -7.96
CA ALA A 8 3.87 -13.40 -7.15
C ALA A 8 4.56 -12.27 -7.94
N ARG A 9 4.90 -12.50 -9.22
CA ARG A 9 5.56 -11.50 -10.09
C ARG A 9 4.62 -10.35 -10.47
N VAL A 10 3.35 -10.64 -10.73
CA VAL A 10 2.33 -9.63 -11.01
C VAL A 10 2.04 -8.78 -9.77
N ALA A 11 1.90 -9.42 -8.59
CA ALA A 11 1.73 -8.71 -7.33
C ALA A 11 2.94 -7.83 -6.94
N MET A 12 4.15 -8.21 -7.35
CA MET A 12 5.37 -7.41 -7.17
C MET A 12 5.38 -6.15 -8.05
N ARG A 13 4.80 -6.21 -9.25
CA ARG A 13 4.67 -5.06 -10.17
C ARG A 13 3.86 -3.92 -9.56
N PHE A 14 2.83 -4.24 -8.77
CA PHE A 14 1.95 -3.27 -8.09
C PHE A 14 2.46 -2.82 -6.72
N ARG A 15 3.55 -3.41 -6.21
CA ARG A 15 4.27 -2.98 -4.98
C ARG A 15 5.36 -1.94 -5.25
N SER A 16 5.41 -1.39 -6.47
CA SER A 16 6.44 -0.40 -6.82
C SER A 16 6.26 0.91 -6.03
N PRO A 17 7.35 1.49 -5.47
CA PRO A 17 7.33 2.82 -4.86
C PRO A 17 6.78 3.89 -5.80
N PHE A 18 6.95 3.70 -7.12
CA PHE A 18 6.42 4.60 -8.13
C PHE A 18 4.88 4.67 -8.08
N PHE A 19 4.20 3.53 -8.04
CA PHE A 19 2.72 3.49 -8.02
C PHE A 19 2.17 4.04 -6.72
N VAL A 20 2.82 3.75 -5.59
CA VAL A 20 2.46 4.30 -4.28
C VAL A 20 2.59 5.83 -4.26
N LYS A 21 3.71 6.37 -4.76
CA LYS A 21 3.91 7.81 -4.87
C LYS A 21 2.96 8.48 -5.86
N GLN A 22 2.66 7.83 -6.98
CA GLN A 22 1.72 8.34 -7.98
C GLN A 22 0.30 8.41 -7.40
N ALA A 23 -0.14 7.38 -6.66
CA ALA A 23 -1.41 7.41 -5.94
C ALA A 23 -1.46 8.52 -4.89
N GLY A 24 -0.39 8.69 -4.11
CA GLY A 24 -0.27 9.80 -3.15
C GLY A 24 -0.36 11.18 -3.81
N ALA A 25 0.36 11.38 -4.92
CA ALA A 25 0.34 12.65 -5.66
C ALA A 25 -1.04 12.99 -6.23
N ALA A 26 -1.78 11.99 -6.74
CA ALA A 26 -3.15 12.17 -7.20
C ALA A 26 -4.10 12.58 -6.04
N ASN A 27 -3.88 12.01 -4.85
CA ASN A 27 -4.69 12.30 -3.67
C ASN A 27 -4.37 13.68 -3.07
N VAL A 28 -3.11 14.15 -3.14
CA VAL A 28 -2.75 15.51 -2.69
C VAL A 28 -3.55 16.58 -3.45
N GLY A 29 -3.77 16.37 -4.76
CA GLY A 29 -4.64 17.24 -5.56
C GLY A 29 -6.12 17.24 -5.11
N GLN A 30 -6.53 16.26 -4.32
CA GLN A 30 -7.87 16.12 -3.73
C GLN A 30 -7.92 16.55 -2.25
N GLY A 31 -6.85 17.17 -1.75
CA GLY A 31 -6.77 17.65 -0.35
C GLY A 31 -6.26 16.61 0.65
N TYR A 32 -5.70 15.49 0.18
CA TYR A 32 -5.02 14.55 1.07
C TYR A 32 -3.81 15.21 1.73
N VAL A 33 -3.78 15.15 3.06
CA VAL A 33 -2.63 15.54 3.88
C VAL A 33 -1.94 14.26 4.34
N TYR A 34 -0.61 14.28 4.25
CA TYR A 34 0.30 13.23 4.69
C TYR A 34 -0.17 12.50 5.97
N ASP A 35 -0.35 11.18 5.87
CA ASP A 35 -0.72 10.32 6.98
C ASP A 35 0.45 9.41 7.37
N PRO A 36 1.06 9.57 8.57
CA PRO A 36 2.25 8.81 8.95
C PRO A 36 2.00 7.30 9.11
N VAL A 37 0.76 6.87 9.36
CA VAL A 37 0.42 5.44 9.45
C VAL A 37 0.32 4.85 8.05
N LEU A 38 -0.30 5.57 7.11
CA LEU A 38 -0.35 5.14 5.71
C LEU A 38 1.05 5.03 5.12
N GLU A 39 1.95 5.98 5.41
CA GLU A 39 3.33 5.92 4.89
C GLU A 39 4.14 4.75 5.46
N ALA A 40 3.98 4.45 6.75
CA ALA A 40 4.62 3.30 7.38
C ALA A 40 4.05 1.96 6.85
N ALA A 41 2.76 1.89 6.56
CA ALA A 41 2.13 0.73 5.93
C ALA A 41 2.59 0.59 4.46
N ASN A 42 2.64 1.69 3.71
CA ASN A 42 3.14 1.71 2.34
C ASN A 42 4.59 1.24 2.21
N ALA A 43 5.46 1.65 3.14
CA ALA A 43 6.85 1.18 3.18
C ALA A 43 6.95 -0.35 3.34
N ARG A 44 6.15 -0.92 4.26
CA ARG A 44 6.05 -2.37 4.48
C ARG A 44 5.39 -3.10 3.32
N TYR A 45 4.42 -2.47 2.65
CA TYR A 45 3.82 -3.04 1.44
C TYR A 45 4.82 -3.10 0.29
N ILE A 46 5.62 -2.04 0.10
CA ILE A 46 6.67 -1.97 -0.93
C ILE A 46 7.77 -3.02 -0.68
N SER A 47 8.24 -3.17 0.57
CA SER A 47 9.20 -4.23 0.93
C SER A 47 8.60 -5.63 0.78
N GLY A 48 7.27 -5.72 0.82
CA GLY A 48 6.52 -6.96 0.74
C GLY A 48 6.31 -7.66 2.07
N ASP A 49 6.58 -6.96 3.18
CA ASP A 49 6.33 -7.42 4.54
C ASP A 49 4.83 -7.54 4.84
N ILE A 50 4.00 -6.73 4.18
CA ILE A 50 2.54 -6.79 4.28
C ILE A 50 1.86 -6.79 2.90
N THR A 51 0.63 -7.27 2.88
CA THR A 51 -0.27 -7.28 1.73
C THR A 51 -1.10 -6.00 1.65
N THR A 52 -1.75 -5.77 0.50
CA THR A 52 -2.66 -4.64 0.32
C THR A 52 -3.87 -4.69 1.28
N GLU A 53 -4.36 -5.89 1.63
CA GLU A 53 -5.46 -6.04 2.60
C GLU A 53 -5.01 -5.63 4.01
N GLU A 54 -3.79 -5.97 4.40
CA GLU A 54 -3.23 -5.54 5.69
C GLU A 54 -3.02 -4.03 5.76
N VAL A 55 -2.62 -3.37 4.67
CA VAL A 55 -2.60 -1.90 4.57
C VAL A 55 -4.01 -1.33 4.81
N ARG A 56 -5.04 -1.94 4.20
CA ARG A 56 -6.43 -1.50 4.35
C ARG A 56 -6.94 -1.66 5.79
N GLU A 57 -6.69 -2.81 6.41
CA GLU A 57 -7.08 -3.08 7.80
C GLU A 57 -6.41 -2.13 8.79
N GLU A 58 -5.12 -1.81 8.61
CA GLU A 58 -4.42 -0.83 9.44
C GLU A 58 -5.04 0.59 9.31
N MET A 59 -5.39 1.00 8.10
CA MET A 59 -6.05 2.29 7.88
C MET A 59 -7.47 2.34 8.47
N LEU A 60 -8.24 1.26 8.35
CA LEU A 60 -9.54 1.14 9.01
C LEU A 60 -9.41 1.18 10.53
N ALA A 61 -8.41 0.50 11.10
CA ALA A 61 -8.14 0.53 12.53
C ALA A 61 -7.73 1.93 13.01
N ARG A 62 -6.94 2.67 12.24
CA ARG A 62 -6.60 4.07 12.52
C ARG A 62 -7.85 4.93 12.56
N LEU A 63 -8.69 4.85 11.53
CA LEU A 63 -9.91 5.69 11.43
C LEU A 63 -10.90 5.42 12.55
N LYS A 64 -10.98 4.19 13.06
CA LYS A 64 -11.83 3.85 14.22
C LYS A 64 -11.29 4.40 15.55
N ARG A 65 -10.01 4.77 15.62
CA ARG A 65 -9.33 5.27 16.82
C ARG A 65 -9.24 6.81 16.87
N ALA A 66 -9.49 7.48 15.76
CA ALA A 66 -9.49 8.94 15.63
C ALA A 66 -10.86 9.51 16.00
#